data_AF-A0A136IUT6-F1
#
_entry.id   AF-A0A136IUT6-F1
#
_cell.length_a   1.000
_cell.length_b   1.000
_cell.length_c   1.000
_cell.angle_alpha   90.00
_cell.angle_beta   90.00
_cell.angle_gamma   90.00
#
_symmetry.space_group_name_H-M   'P 1'
#
loop_
_entity.id
_entity.type
_entity.pdbx_description
1 polymer ?
#
loop_
_entity_poly.entity_id
_entity_poly.type
_entity_poly.pdbx_seq_one_letter_code
_entity_poly.pdbx_strand_id
1 'polypeptide(L)'
;MPNEILTHIFSYLDTSHHFRSLSLQPILHALRLQYVRTALPPLLTSPSRPTLAELIARHIVLTNTTLASRRLGHNLVAIRLSRRLPYRPSAETLVQRGVLPPECVEGTVAPGLVARKRAVEREKLKDGLRRWIGGAWRGEVRERGEGVRRCDERLGTGRVWRLRKFWERVAGGEPVA
;
A
#
# COMPACT_ATOMS: atom_id res chain seq x y z
N MET A 1 14.39 -42.77 -42.49
CA MET A 1 14.31 -41.57 -41.62
C MET A 1 12.86 -41.14 -41.55
N PRO A 2 12.21 -41.06 -40.37
CA PRO A 2 10.80 -40.73 -40.28
C PRO A 2 10.57 -39.29 -40.76
N ASN A 3 9.70 -39.10 -41.76
CA ASN A 3 9.38 -37.80 -42.34
C ASN A 3 8.92 -36.76 -41.29
N GLU A 4 8.42 -37.24 -40.15
CA GLU A 4 7.97 -36.46 -38.99
C GLU A 4 9.11 -35.70 -38.29
N ILE A 5 10.33 -36.25 -38.27
CA ILE A 5 11.49 -35.58 -37.68
C ILE A 5 11.97 -34.45 -38.60
N LEU A 6 11.91 -34.66 -39.91
CA LEU A 6 12.28 -33.64 -40.89
C LEU A 6 11.30 -32.46 -40.87
N THR A 7 9.99 -32.70 -40.76
CA THR A 7 9.00 -31.61 -40.68
C THR A 7 9.14 -30.79 -39.39
N HIS A 8 9.51 -31.43 -38.28
CA HIS A 8 9.78 -30.76 -37.00
C HIS A 8 11.11 -29.98 -37.01
N ILE A 9 12.12 -30.46 -37.73
CA ILE A 9 13.38 -29.74 -37.95
C ILE A 9 13.14 -28.52 -38.86
N PHE A 10 12.36 -28.66 -39.93
CA PHE A 10 12.07 -27.55 -40.85
C PHE A 10 11.14 -26.48 -40.24
N SER A 11 10.23 -26.83 -39.32
CA SER A 11 9.39 -25.85 -38.62
C SER A 11 10.18 -25.01 -37.60
N TYR A 12 11.25 -25.57 -37.04
CA TYR A 12 12.12 -24.88 -36.08
C TYR A 12 13.16 -23.96 -36.75
N LEU A 13 13.37 -24.09 -38.06
CA LEU A 13 14.47 -23.46 -38.81
C LEU A 13 14.01 -22.42 -39.86
N ASP A 14 12.82 -21.82 -39.69
CA ASP A 14 12.28 -20.72 -40.53
C ASP A 14 13.14 -19.42 -40.51
N THR A 15 14.33 -19.45 -39.91
CA THR A 15 15.30 -18.35 -39.83
C THR A 15 16.33 -18.32 -40.97
N SER A 16 16.36 -19.33 -41.86
CA SER A 16 17.29 -19.35 -43.00
C SER A 16 16.58 -19.26 -44.36
N HIS A 17 17.12 -18.47 -45.29
CA HIS A 17 16.54 -18.27 -46.62
C HIS A 17 16.50 -19.55 -47.47
N HIS A 18 17.48 -20.45 -47.29
CA HIS A 18 17.56 -21.70 -48.03
C HIS A 18 16.47 -22.69 -47.61
N PHE A 19 16.26 -22.88 -46.30
CA PHE A 19 15.16 -23.73 -45.81
C PHE A 19 13.77 -23.12 -46.08
N ARG A 20 13.67 -21.79 -46.14
CA ARG A 20 12.46 -21.10 -46.62
C ARG A 20 12.16 -21.35 -48.10
N SER A 21 13.18 -21.52 -48.93
CA SER A 21 12.99 -21.92 -50.34
C SER A 21 12.60 -23.40 -50.46
N LEU A 22 13.25 -24.29 -49.69
CA LEU A 22 12.92 -25.71 -49.66
C LEU A 22 11.51 -25.97 -49.12
N SER A 23 11.04 -25.19 -48.13
CA SER A 23 9.67 -25.32 -47.61
C SER A 23 8.58 -24.92 -48.60
N LEU A 24 8.93 -24.18 -49.65
CA LEU A 24 8.06 -23.84 -50.78
C LEU A 24 8.10 -24.88 -51.91
N GLN A 25 8.95 -25.92 -51.81
CA GLN A 25 8.93 -27.01 -52.79
C GLN A 25 7.56 -27.70 -52.79
N PRO A 26 7.01 -28.04 -53.98
CA PRO A 26 5.62 -28.45 -54.12
C PRO A 26 5.26 -29.69 -53.29
N ILE A 27 6.18 -30.65 -53.18
CA ILE A 27 5.98 -31.89 -52.42
C ILE A 27 5.94 -31.62 -50.91
N LEU A 28 6.91 -30.85 -50.39
CA LEU A 28 6.95 -30.49 -48.97
C LEU A 28 5.80 -29.56 -48.58
N HIS A 29 5.43 -28.64 -49.47
CA HIS A 29 4.28 -27.77 -49.31
C HIS A 29 2.97 -28.59 -49.23
N ALA A 30 2.78 -29.56 -50.12
CA ALA A 30 1.60 -30.43 -50.11
C ALA A 30 1.49 -31.26 -48.80
N LEU A 31 2.60 -31.83 -48.33
CA LEU A 31 2.63 -32.58 -47.07
C LEU A 31 2.36 -31.69 -45.86
N ARG A 32 2.94 -30.47 -45.81
CA ARG A 32 2.65 -29.48 -44.76
C ARG A 32 1.18 -29.10 -44.75
N LEU A 33 0.60 -28.85 -45.94
CA LEU A 33 -0.81 -28.50 -46.06
C LEU A 33 -1.71 -29.64 -45.58
N GLN A 34 -1.39 -30.90 -45.94
CA GLN A 34 -2.13 -32.08 -45.48
C GLN A 34 -2.04 -32.24 -43.95
N TYR A 35 -0.85 -32.11 -43.38
CA TYR A 35 -0.64 -32.16 -41.93
C TYR A 35 -1.40 -31.06 -41.19
N VAL A 36 -1.32 -29.82 -41.67
CA VAL A 36 -2.04 -28.69 -41.06
C VAL A 36 -3.55 -28.90 -41.18
N ARG A 37 -4.05 -29.41 -42.31
CA ARG A 37 -5.47 -29.75 -42.49
C ARG A 37 -5.96 -30.78 -41.47
N THR A 38 -5.13 -31.74 -41.08
CA THR A 38 -5.48 -32.73 -40.06
C THR A 38 -5.30 -32.23 -38.63
N ALA A 39 -4.26 -31.42 -38.37
CA ALA A 39 -3.87 -31.01 -37.02
C ALA A 39 -4.58 -29.74 -36.52
N LEU A 40 -4.93 -28.80 -37.40
CA LEU A 40 -5.47 -27.49 -37.04
C LEU A 40 -6.94 -27.53 -36.55
N PRO A 41 -7.87 -28.27 -37.18
CA PRO A 41 -9.28 -28.26 -36.76
C PRO A 41 -9.54 -28.59 -35.28
N PRO A 42 -8.93 -29.64 -34.66
CA PRO A 42 -9.16 -29.92 -33.25
C PRO A 42 -8.61 -28.83 -32.31
N LEU A 43 -7.56 -28.11 -32.72
CA LEU A 43 -7.01 -27.00 -31.95
C LEU A 43 -7.91 -25.75 -32.00
N LEU A 44 -8.54 -25.48 -33.15
CA LEU A 44 -9.45 -24.35 -33.30
C LEU A 44 -10.77 -24.55 -32.57
N THR A 45 -11.24 -25.80 -32.47
CA THR A 45 -12.50 -26.20 -31.82
C THR A 45 -12.29 -26.60 -30.35
N SER A 46 -11.05 -26.58 -29.85
CA SER A 46 -10.76 -26.95 -28.46
C SER A 46 -11.51 -26.05 -27.46
N PRO A 47 -12.15 -26.61 -26.42
CA PRO A 47 -12.82 -25.84 -25.38
C PRO A 47 -11.84 -25.03 -24.50
N SER A 48 -10.54 -25.31 -24.60
CA SER A 48 -9.48 -24.54 -23.94
C SER A 48 -9.19 -23.20 -24.63
N ARG A 49 -9.68 -23.02 -25.87
CA ARG A 49 -9.43 -21.80 -26.63
C ARG A 49 -10.34 -20.68 -26.13
N PRO A 50 -9.78 -19.53 -25.69
CA PRO A 50 -10.59 -18.42 -25.23
C PRO A 50 -11.44 -17.85 -26.37
N THR A 51 -12.66 -17.43 -26.05
CA THR A 51 -13.55 -16.79 -27.01
C THR A 51 -13.04 -15.39 -27.39
N LEU A 52 -13.52 -14.85 -28.52
CA LEU A 52 -13.18 -13.48 -28.92
C LEU A 52 -13.58 -12.47 -27.84
N ALA A 53 -14.74 -12.65 -27.21
CA ALA A 53 -15.22 -11.79 -26.13
C ALA A 53 -14.27 -11.82 -24.93
N GLU A 54 -13.75 -12.99 -24.54
CA GLU A 54 -12.74 -13.12 -23.49
C GLU A 54 -11.43 -12.43 -23.87
N LEU A 55 -10.97 -12.58 -25.12
CA LEU A 55 -9.75 -11.92 -25.59
C LEU A 55 -9.88 -10.39 -25.60
N ILE A 56 -11.07 -9.86 -25.92
CA ILE A 56 -11.39 -8.44 -25.82
C ILE A 56 -11.43 -8.00 -24.36
N ALA A 57 -12.08 -8.77 -23.48
CA ALA A 57 -12.16 -8.49 -22.04
C ALA A 57 -10.78 -8.50 -21.37
N ARG A 58 -9.87 -9.37 -21.81
CA ARG A 58 -8.47 -9.41 -21.35
C ARG A 58 -7.58 -8.36 -22.01
N HIS A 59 -8.14 -7.48 -22.84
CA HIS A 59 -7.41 -6.45 -23.59
C HIS A 59 -6.30 -6.99 -24.51
N ILE A 60 -6.42 -8.23 -24.98
CA ILE A 60 -5.49 -8.87 -25.92
C ILE A 60 -5.86 -8.48 -27.35
N VAL A 61 -7.15 -8.64 -27.70
CA VAL A 61 -7.68 -8.19 -29.00
C VAL A 61 -8.27 -6.80 -28.82
N LEU A 62 -7.72 -5.84 -29.56
CA LEU A 62 -8.13 -4.46 -29.51
C LEU A 62 -9.01 -4.14 -30.71
N THR A 63 -10.27 -3.77 -30.45
CA THR A 63 -11.15 -3.21 -31.47
C THR A 63 -10.74 -1.78 -31.80
N ASN A 64 -11.15 -1.27 -32.97
CA ASN A 64 -10.90 0.13 -33.35
C ASN A 64 -11.41 1.11 -32.27
N THR A 65 -12.58 0.84 -31.69
CA THR A 65 -13.13 1.65 -30.59
C THR A 65 -12.24 1.64 -29.35
N THR A 66 -11.67 0.50 -28.96
CA THR A 66 -10.72 0.42 -27.83
C THR A 66 -9.40 1.15 -28.12
N LEU A 67 -8.93 1.13 -29.36
CA LEU A 67 -7.74 1.89 -29.76
C LEU A 67 -8.00 3.39 -29.71
N ALA A 68 -9.14 3.84 -30.22
CA ALA A 68 -9.55 5.24 -30.18
C ALA A 68 -9.74 5.71 -28.73
N SER A 69 -10.41 4.92 -27.87
CA SER A 69 -10.62 5.27 -26.46
C SER A 69 -9.31 5.34 -25.68
N ARG A 70 -8.34 4.45 -25.94
CA ARG A 70 -7.00 4.50 -25.34
C ARG A 70 -6.25 5.77 -25.73
N ARG A 71 -6.28 6.15 -27.01
CA ARG A 71 -5.65 7.39 -27.50
C ARG A 71 -6.28 8.62 -26.85
N LEU A 72 -7.61 8.66 -26.80
CA LEU A 72 -8.34 9.73 -26.13
C LEU A 72 -7.98 9.80 -24.65
N GLY A 73 -8.00 8.66 -23.94
CA GLY A 73 -7.66 8.58 -22.52
C GLY A 73 -6.24 9.07 -22.23
N HIS A 74 -5.26 8.67 -23.04
CA HIS A 74 -3.90 9.16 -22.94
C HIS A 74 -3.81 10.68 -23.14
N ASN A 75 -4.48 11.21 -24.16
CA ASN A 75 -4.49 12.65 -24.43
C ASN A 75 -5.16 13.45 -23.30
N LEU A 76 -6.26 12.95 -22.74
CA LEU A 76 -6.93 13.57 -21.61
C LEU A 76 -6.05 13.57 -20.35
N VAL A 77 -5.34 12.47 -20.08
CA VAL A 77 -4.36 12.41 -18.98
C VAL A 77 -3.20 13.38 -19.23
N ALA A 78 -2.68 13.43 -20.46
CA ALA A 78 -1.61 14.36 -20.84
C ALA A 78 -2.04 15.82 -20.65
N ILE A 79 -3.24 16.20 -21.09
CA ILE A 79 -3.82 17.53 -20.87
C ILE A 79 -3.98 17.82 -19.37
N ARG A 80 -4.45 16.84 -18.59
CA ARG A 80 -4.58 17.00 -17.15
C ARG A 80 -3.24 17.23 -16.47
N LEU A 81 -2.21 16.48 -16.85
CA LEU A 81 -0.86 16.61 -16.31
C LEU A 81 -0.22 17.94 -16.73
N SER A 82 -0.32 18.33 -18.00
CA SER A 82 0.23 19.61 -18.49
C SER A 82 -0.37 20.80 -17.75
N ARG A 83 -1.65 20.72 -17.37
CA ARG A 83 -2.31 21.73 -16.54
C ARG A 83 -1.92 21.68 -15.07
N ARG A 84 -1.63 20.51 -14.49
CA ARG A 84 -1.41 20.35 -13.04
C ARG A 84 0.05 20.47 -12.62
N LEU A 85 0.99 20.06 -13.47
CA LEU A 85 2.42 20.09 -13.15
C LEU A 85 2.98 21.50 -12.89
N PRO A 86 2.56 22.56 -13.61
CA PRO A 86 3.04 23.92 -13.31
C PRO A 86 2.63 24.41 -11.92
N TYR A 87 1.46 23.98 -11.42
CA TYR A 87 0.98 24.33 -10.07
C TYR A 87 1.45 23.34 -8.99
N ARG A 88 2.46 22.51 -9.29
CA ARG A 88 2.99 21.56 -8.33
C ARG A 88 3.62 22.33 -7.15
N PRO A 89 3.16 22.13 -5.90
CA PRO A 89 3.76 22.75 -4.74
C PRO A 89 5.19 22.26 -4.53
N SER A 90 6.07 23.13 -4.01
CA SER A 90 7.44 22.76 -3.66
C SER A 90 7.45 21.82 -2.45
N ALA A 91 8.52 21.05 -2.29
CA ALA A 91 8.66 20.14 -1.15
C ALA A 91 8.61 20.90 0.19
N GLU A 92 9.22 22.08 0.26
CA GLU A 92 9.18 22.96 1.43
C GLU A 92 7.76 23.38 1.80
N THR A 93 6.93 23.77 0.82
CA THR A 93 5.53 24.11 1.09
C THR A 93 4.72 22.92 1.60
N LEU A 94 5.08 21.69 1.21
CA LEU A 94 4.45 20.47 1.74
C LEU A 94 4.89 20.19 3.19
N VAL A 95 6.12 20.52 3.56
CA VAL A 95 6.59 20.45 4.95
C VAL A 95 5.88 21.47 5.82
N GLN A 96 5.76 22.72 5.34
CA GLN A 96 5.02 23.78 6.05
C GLN A 96 3.55 23.40 6.29
N ARG A 97 2.92 22.69 5.35
CA ARG A 97 1.55 22.18 5.48
C ARG A 97 1.44 20.90 6.32
N GLY A 98 2.54 20.36 6.82
CA GLY A 98 2.57 19.11 7.61
C GLY A 98 2.27 17.83 6.80
N VAL A 99 2.29 17.91 5.47
CA VAL A 99 2.05 16.74 4.60
C VAL A 99 3.30 15.88 4.49
N LEU A 100 4.47 16.53 4.33
CA LEU A 100 5.76 15.85 4.23
C LEU A 100 6.61 16.12 5.49
N PRO A 101 7.29 15.11 6.04
CA PRO A 101 8.34 15.31 7.03
C PRO A 101 9.50 16.20 6.51
N PRO A 102 10.10 17.07 7.33
CA PRO A 102 11.28 17.84 6.95
C PRO A 102 12.45 16.91 6.61
N GLU A 103 12.58 15.78 7.31
CA GLU A 103 13.65 14.80 7.07
C GLU A 103 13.67 14.25 5.62
N CYS A 104 12.53 14.24 4.93
CA CYS A 104 12.42 13.81 3.54
C CYS A 104 12.99 14.81 2.54
N VAL A 105 13.02 16.11 2.89
CA VAL A 105 13.52 17.19 2.02
C VAL A 105 15.02 17.36 2.22
N GLU A 106 15.48 17.25 3.47
CA GLU A 106 16.88 17.36 3.84
C GLU A 106 17.74 16.16 3.39
N GLY A 107 17.11 15.05 2.99
CA GLY A 107 17.81 13.84 2.56
C GLY A 107 18.53 13.10 3.69
N THR A 108 18.27 13.46 4.95
CA THR A 108 18.90 12.87 6.14
C THR A 108 18.45 11.42 6.38
N VAL A 109 17.26 11.05 5.89
CA VAL A 109 16.67 9.73 6.08
C VAL A 109 16.03 9.25 4.78
N ALA A 110 16.33 8.01 4.39
CA ALA A 110 15.70 7.39 3.23
C ALA A 110 14.17 7.34 3.40
N PRO A 111 13.36 7.66 2.36
CA PRO A 111 11.90 7.74 2.47
C PRO A 111 11.23 6.48 3.07
N GLY A 112 11.77 5.29 2.79
CA GLY A 112 11.28 4.03 3.34
C GLY A 112 11.48 3.85 4.86
N LEU A 113 12.35 4.64 5.49
CA LEU A 113 12.68 4.56 6.93
C LEU A 113 12.05 5.67 7.77
N VAL A 114 11.54 6.74 7.15
CA VAL A 114 11.02 7.93 7.84
C VAL A 114 9.89 7.57 8.80
N ALA A 115 8.97 6.69 8.39
CA ALA A 115 7.88 6.24 9.25
C ALA A 115 8.38 5.50 10.50
N ARG A 116 9.42 4.67 10.37
CA ARG A 116 10.03 3.93 11.49
C ARG A 116 10.76 4.87 12.44
N LYS A 117 11.58 5.79 11.91
CA LYS A 117 12.27 6.81 12.72
C LYS A 117 11.27 7.60 13.57
N ARG A 118 10.21 8.14 12.95
CA ARG A 118 9.18 8.90 13.65
C ARG A 118 8.39 8.07 14.65
N ALA A 119 8.13 6.79 14.36
CA ALA A 119 7.50 5.90 15.33
C ALA A 119 8.37 5.75 16.59
N VAL A 120 9.68 5.54 16.41
CA VAL A 120 10.64 5.47 17.51
C VAL A 120 10.73 6.79 18.27
N GLU A 121 10.78 7.93 17.58
CA GLU A 121 10.80 9.26 18.22
C GLU A 121 9.54 9.52 19.04
N ARG A 122 8.37 9.17 18.51
CA ARG A 122 7.11 9.27 19.27
C ARG A 122 7.12 8.40 20.52
N GLU A 123 7.65 7.19 20.44
CA GLU A 123 7.72 6.31 21.60
C GLU A 123 8.68 6.86 22.66
N LYS A 124 9.86 7.33 22.24
CA LYS A 124 10.80 8.03 23.14
C LYS A 124 10.17 9.24 23.82
N LEU A 125 9.37 10.03 23.10
CA LEU A 125 8.64 11.15 23.67
C LEU A 125 7.60 10.68 24.70
N LYS A 126 6.81 9.66 24.39
CA LYS A 126 5.84 9.07 25.34
C LYS A 126 6.54 8.58 26.61
N ASP A 127 7.63 7.85 26.48
CA ASP A 127 8.39 7.32 27.62
C ASP A 127 8.95 8.45 28.48
N GLY A 128 9.50 9.50 27.84
CA GLY A 128 9.94 10.71 28.51
C GLY A 128 8.82 11.40 29.29
N LEU A 129 7.65 11.58 28.67
CA LEU A 129 6.45 12.15 29.29
C LEU A 129 5.98 11.29 30.47
N ARG A 130 5.92 9.97 30.34
CA ARG A 130 5.55 9.05 31.44
C ARG A 130 6.48 9.21 32.63
N ARG A 131 7.79 9.30 32.38
CA ARG A 131 8.80 9.49 33.43
C ARG A 131 8.67 10.86 34.11
N TRP A 132 8.48 11.93 33.33
CA TRP A 132 8.33 13.28 33.87
C TRP A 132 7.05 13.44 34.71
N ILE A 133 5.92 12.97 34.20
CA ILE A 133 4.65 12.93 34.96
C ILE A 133 4.85 12.12 36.25
N GLY A 134 5.59 11.02 36.16
CA GLY A 134 5.78 10.13 37.30
C GLY A 134 6.71 10.61 38.40
N GLY A 135 7.77 11.34 38.04
CA GLY A 135 8.72 11.89 39.00
C GLY A 135 8.31 13.28 39.47
N ALA A 136 8.37 14.25 38.56
CA ALA A 136 8.19 15.66 38.88
C ALA A 136 6.73 16.00 39.22
N TRP A 137 5.79 15.60 38.35
CA TRP A 137 4.41 16.03 38.50
C TRP A 137 3.68 15.32 39.64
N ARG A 138 3.82 13.99 39.77
CA ARG A 138 3.26 13.26 40.92
C ARG A 138 3.89 13.67 42.25
N GLY A 139 5.19 13.98 42.27
CA GLY A 139 5.86 14.53 43.45
C GLY A 139 5.30 15.89 43.85
N GLU A 140 5.25 16.83 42.91
CA GLU A 140 4.74 18.19 43.15
C GLU A 140 3.26 18.21 43.53
N VAL A 141 2.42 17.37 42.89
CA VAL A 141 1.01 17.22 43.27
C VAL A 141 0.88 16.61 44.66
N ARG A 142 1.74 15.65 45.03
CA ARG A 142 1.74 15.07 46.37
C ARG A 142 2.15 16.09 47.42
N GLU A 143 3.20 16.86 47.18
CA GLU A 143 3.66 17.92 48.08
C GLU A 143 2.61 19.04 48.23
N ARG A 144 1.97 19.46 47.14
CA ARG A 144 0.84 20.41 47.21
C ARG A 144 -0.34 19.83 47.98
N GLY A 145 -0.68 18.56 47.76
CA GLY A 145 -1.74 17.87 48.52
C GLY A 145 -1.42 17.72 50.01
N GLU A 146 -0.17 17.42 50.36
CA GLU A 146 0.32 17.38 51.74
C GLU A 146 0.36 18.77 52.39
N GLY A 147 0.66 19.82 51.62
CA GLY A 147 0.57 21.21 52.04
C GLY A 147 -0.87 21.64 52.35
N VAL A 148 -1.81 21.30 51.47
CA VAL A 148 -3.25 21.53 51.70
C VAL A 148 -3.74 20.77 52.92
N ARG A 149 -3.37 19.48 53.09
CA ARG A 149 -3.69 18.71 54.30
C ARG A 149 -3.15 19.37 55.56
N ARG A 150 -1.89 19.82 55.56
CA ARG A 150 -1.29 20.52 56.71
C ARG A 150 -1.98 21.85 57.02
N CYS A 151 -2.40 22.60 56.00
CA CYS A 151 -3.19 23.82 56.20
C CYS A 151 -4.58 23.51 56.77
N ASP A 152 -5.28 22.50 56.24
CA ASP A 152 -6.58 22.05 56.77
C ASP A 152 -6.50 21.52 58.21
N GLU A 153 -5.40 20.88 58.57
CA GLU A 153 -5.15 20.42 59.94
C GLU A 153 -4.87 21.59 60.90
N ARG A 154 -4.13 22.61 60.45
CA ARG A 154 -3.86 23.84 61.23
C ARG A 154 -5.11 24.71 61.40
N LEU A 155 -5.93 24.84 60.36
CA LEU A 155 -7.20 25.58 60.38
C LEU A 155 -8.34 24.80 61.06
N GLY A 156 -8.12 23.53 61.43
CA GLY A 156 -9.08 22.69 62.15
C GLY A 156 -10.22 22.13 61.29
N THR A 157 -10.32 22.52 60.01
CA THR A 157 -11.29 22.01 59.02
C THR A 157 -11.16 20.49 58.83
N GLY A 158 -9.95 19.94 58.89
CA GLY A 158 -9.73 18.50 58.79
C GLY A 158 -10.31 17.67 59.96
N ARG A 159 -10.53 18.26 61.14
CA ARG A 159 -11.18 17.57 62.28
C ARG A 159 -12.71 17.57 62.13
N VAL A 160 -13.28 18.70 61.71
CA VAL A 160 -14.72 18.85 61.44
C VAL A 160 -15.13 17.96 60.26
N TRP A 161 -14.34 17.92 59.20
CA TRP A 161 -14.59 17.04 58.06
C TRP A 161 -14.50 15.55 58.43
N ARG A 162 -13.53 15.15 59.28
CA ARG A 162 -13.44 13.78 59.83
C ARG A 162 -14.65 13.40 60.68
N LEU A 163 -15.13 14.31 61.53
CA LEU A 163 -16.35 14.14 62.32
C LEU A 163 -17.58 13.97 61.42
N ARG A 164 -17.74 14.83 60.41
CA ARG A 164 -18.83 14.71 59.44
C ARG A 164 -18.78 13.38 58.67
N LYS A 165 -17.61 13.01 58.14
CA LYS A 165 -17.42 11.71 57.44
C LYS A 165 -17.65 10.51 58.35
N PHE A 166 -17.30 10.61 59.63
CA PHE A 166 -17.58 9.60 60.64
C PHE A 166 -19.09 9.43 60.85
N TRP A 167 -19.82 10.54 61.08
CA TRP A 167 -21.28 10.49 61.24
C TRP A 167 -22.02 10.03 59.97
N GLU A 168 -21.54 10.40 58.78
CA GLU A 168 -22.06 9.86 57.50
C GLU A 168 -21.86 8.34 57.39
N ARG A 169 -20.74 7.80 57.91
CA ARG A 169 -20.43 6.36 57.88
C ARG A 169 -21.23 5.56 58.92
N VAL A 170 -21.43 6.13 60.11
CA VAL A 170 -22.30 5.59 61.16
C VAL A 170 -23.77 5.57 60.71
N ALA A 171 -24.23 6.61 60.01
CA ALA A 171 -25.57 6.65 59.43
C ALA A 171 -25.75 5.68 58.26
N GLY A 172 -24.66 5.33 57.56
CA GLY A 172 -24.63 4.37 56.46
C GLY A 172 -24.50 2.89 56.87
N GLY A 173 -24.34 2.60 58.17
CA GLY A 173 -24.38 1.23 58.70
C GLY A 173 -23.08 0.42 58.56
N GLU A 174 -21.93 1.03 58.25
CA GLU A 174 -20.65 0.29 58.28
C GLU A 174 -20.16 0.09 59.72
N PRO A 175 -19.65 -1.11 60.09
CA PRO A 175 -19.14 -1.37 61.43
C PRO A 175 -17.86 -0.56 61.67
N VAL A 176 -17.89 0.22 62.76
CA VAL A 176 -16.74 1.00 63.24
C VAL A 176 -15.82 0.05 64.02
N ALA A 177 -14.60 -0.16 63.53
CA ALA A 177 -13.54 -0.92 64.21
C ALA A 177 -12.65 0.01 65.06
#